data_AF-A0A2G5RET8-F1
#
_entry.id   AF-A0A2G5RET8-F1
#
_cell.length_a   1.000
_cell.length_b   1.000
_cell.length_c   1.000
_cell.angle_alpha   90.00
_cell.angle_beta   90.00
_cell.angle_gamma   90.00
#
_symmetry.space_group_name_H-M   'P 1'
#
loop_
_entity.id
_entity.type
_entity.pdbx_description
1 polymer ?
#
loop_
_entity_poly.entity_id
_entity_poly.type
_entity_poly.pdbx_seq_one_letter_code
_entity_poly.pdbx_strand_id
1 'polypeptide(L)'
;MSTVPSPTAARRWCDALQQKLMDAIDAAWAMAEGTDDPAVIAQARDQSRLAGHIAGMARKVLALDPPQPKPASPPGFIHEAFDRLDAATAPILAAAARKDAAEDGKPAAAQAVAMRAALRKMKRR
;
A
#
# COMPACT_ATOMS: atom_id res chain seq x y z
N MET A 1 0.27 29.83 7.10
CA MET A 1 -0.88 29.14 7.72
C MET A 1 -1.56 28.34 6.62
N SER A 2 -1.37 27.03 6.57
CA SER A 2 -2.01 26.19 5.54
C SER A 2 -3.49 26.04 5.85
N THR A 3 -4.35 26.71 5.08
CA THR A 3 -5.80 26.54 5.18
C THR A 3 -6.17 25.17 4.62
N VAL A 4 -6.58 24.24 5.50
CA VAL A 4 -7.18 22.98 5.05
C VAL A 4 -8.50 23.33 4.37
N PRO A 5 -8.71 22.95 3.10
CA PRO A 5 -9.97 23.21 2.43
C PRO A 5 -11.10 22.50 3.15
N SER A 6 -12.21 23.20 3.39
CA SER A 6 -13.40 22.61 3.99
C SER A 6 -13.93 21.46 3.12
N PRO A 7 -14.40 20.35 3.72
CA PRO A 7 -14.96 19.25 2.97
C PRO A 7 -16.18 19.70 2.16
N THR A 8 -16.30 19.18 0.94
CA THR A 8 -17.44 19.43 0.04
C THR A 8 -18.74 18.91 0.65
N ALA A 9 -19.88 19.41 0.13
CA ALA A 9 -21.19 18.92 0.54
C ALA A 9 -21.34 17.41 0.30
N ALA A 10 -20.82 16.90 -0.83
CA ALA A 10 -20.83 15.48 -1.15
C ALA A 10 -20.05 14.64 -0.11
N ARG A 11 -18.87 15.11 0.30
CA ARG A 11 -18.06 14.43 1.32
C ARG A 11 -18.75 14.42 2.69
N ARG A 12 -19.29 15.57 3.13
CA ARG A 12 -20.06 15.64 4.39
C ARG A 12 -21.28 14.73 4.39
N TRP A 13 -21.96 14.62 3.25
CA TRP A 13 -23.08 13.69 3.07
C TRP A 13 -22.63 12.23 3.13
N CYS A 14 -21.52 11.87 2.47
CA CYS A 14 -20.95 10.53 2.55
C CYS A 14 -20.52 10.16 3.97
N ASP A 15 -19.91 11.08 4.72
CA ASP A 15 -19.50 10.85 6.12
C ASP A 15 -20.72 10.58 7.01
N ALA A 16 -21.77 11.40 6.88
CA ALA A 16 -23.02 11.20 7.62
C ALA A 16 -23.74 9.89 7.22
N LEU A 17 -23.68 9.51 5.94
CA LEU A 17 -24.22 8.24 5.46
C LEU A 17 -23.41 7.05 5.99
N GLN A 18 -22.08 7.15 6.02
CA GLN A 18 -21.21 6.11 6.55
C GLN A 18 -21.59 5.76 7.99
N GLN A 19 -21.81 6.76 8.84
CA GLN A 19 -22.25 6.54 10.22
C GLN A 19 -23.57 5.74 10.26
N LYS A 20 -24.58 6.15 9.49
CA LYS A 20 -25.89 5.44 9.44
C LYS A 20 -25.75 3.99 8.98
N LEU A 21 -24.83 3.72 8.06
CA LEU A 21 -24.60 2.36 7.57
C LEU A 21 -23.89 1.50 8.61
N MET A 22 -22.96 2.08 9.38
CA MET A 22 -22.34 1.40 10.52
C MET A 22 -23.40 1.05 11.57
N ASP A 23 -24.22 2.03 11.97
CA ASP A 23 -25.31 1.83 12.93
C ASP A 23 -26.29 0.72 12.47
N ALA A 24 -26.57 0.65 11.16
CA ALA A 24 -27.45 -0.37 10.60
C ALA A 24 -26.82 -1.78 10.60
N ILE A 25 -25.50 -1.88 10.45
CA ILE A 25 -24.76 -3.15 10.55
C ILE A 25 -24.69 -3.60 12.02
N ASP A 26 -24.43 -2.67 12.95
CA ASP A 26 -24.43 -2.96 14.38
C ASP A 26 -25.82 -3.42 14.85
N ALA A 27 -26.88 -2.79 14.37
CA ALA A 27 -28.25 -3.24 14.62
C ALA A 27 -28.53 -4.63 14.01
N ALA A 28 -28.01 -4.92 12.82
CA ALA A 28 -28.15 -6.25 12.21
C ALA A 28 -27.40 -7.33 13.02
N TRP A 29 -26.22 -7.00 13.53
CA TRP A 29 -25.48 -7.87 14.45
C TRP A 29 -26.30 -8.15 15.72
N ALA A 30 -26.82 -7.10 16.36
CA ALA A 30 -27.62 -7.22 17.58
C ALA A 30 -28.89 -8.08 17.38
N MET A 31 -29.50 -8.06 16.19
CA MET A 31 -30.63 -8.95 15.87
C MET A 31 -30.23 -10.43 15.77
N ALA A 32 -29.04 -10.71 15.27
CA ALA A 32 -28.53 -12.07 15.09
C ALA A 32 -27.85 -12.62 16.35
N GLU A 33 -27.51 -11.76 17.31
CA GLU A 33 -26.81 -12.15 18.52
C GLU A 33 -27.73 -12.92 19.48
N GLY A 34 -27.37 -14.16 19.78
CA GLY A 34 -28.11 -15.02 20.73
C GLY A 34 -29.38 -15.66 20.19
N THR A 35 -29.65 -15.56 18.89
CA THR A 35 -30.75 -16.27 18.23
C THR A 35 -30.24 -17.42 17.37
N ASP A 36 -30.90 -18.58 17.45
CA ASP A 36 -30.65 -19.74 16.58
C ASP A 36 -31.69 -19.84 15.44
N ASP A 37 -32.58 -18.84 15.31
CA ASP A 37 -33.58 -18.82 14.23
C ASP A 37 -32.91 -18.51 12.87
N PRO A 38 -32.89 -19.45 11.91
CA PRO A 38 -32.28 -19.23 10.61
C PRO A 38 -32.94 -18.10 9.82
N ALA A 39 -34.22 -17.79 10.05
CA ALA A 39 -34.91 -16.69 9.37
C ALA A 39 -34.38 -15.33 9.84
N VAL A 40 -34.15 -15.16 11.15
CA VAL A 40 -33.59 -13.93 11.72
C VAL A 40 -32.15 -13.72 11.27
N ILE A 41 -31.35 -14.78 11.24
CA ILE A 41 -29.97 -14.73 10.74
C ILE A 41 -29.96 -14.34 9.25
N ALA A 42 -30.87 -14.89 8.44
CA ALA A 42 -31.00 -14.52 7.03
C ALA A 42 -31.37 -13.04 6.86
N GLN A 43 -32.32 -12.55 7.64
CA GLN A 43 -32.73 -11.15 7.65
C GLN A 43 -31.57 -10.21 8.03
N ALA A 44 -30.83 -10.51 9.09
CA ALA A 44 -29.65 -9.72 9.50
C ALA A 44 -28.57 -9.68 8.41
N ARG A 45 -28.35 -10.81 7.73
CA ARG A 45 -27.43 -10.89 6.59
C ARG A 45 -27.89 -10.04 5.41
N ASP A 46 -29.17 -10.06 5.08
CA ASP A 46 -29.71 -9.29 3.96
C ASP A 46 -29.71 -7.78 4.25
N GLN A 47 -29.97 -7.38 5.49
CA GLN A 47 -29.79 -6.00 5.94
C GLN A 47 -28.34 -5.53 5.77
N SER A 48 -27.38 -6.35 6.19
CA SER A 48 -25.95 -6.05 6.03
C SER A 48 -25.53 -5.94 4.56
N ARG A 49 -26.08 -6.78 3.68
CA ARG A 49 -25.85 -6.72 2.22
C ARG A 49 -26.41 -5.44 1.60
N LEU A 50 -27.62 -5.05 2.00
CA LEU A 50 -28.25 -3.81 1.53
C LEU A 50 -27.39 -2.60 1.92
N ALA A 51 -26.90 -2.55 3.16
CA ALA A 51 -25.98 -1.50 3.61
C ALA A 51 -24.71 -1.43 2.72
N GLY A 52 -24.14 -2.59 2.38
CA GLY A 52 -23.00 -2.68 1.46
C GLY A 52 -23.30 -2.16 0.05
N HIS A 53 -24.51 -2.45 -0.48
CA HIS A 53 -24.93 -1.96 -1.79
C HIS A 53 -25.08 -0.43 -1.80
N ILE A 54 -25.68 0.14 -0.75
CA ILE A 54 -25.83 1.59 -0.57
C ILE A 54 -24.45 2.27 -0.46
N ALA A 55 -23.51 1.69 0.30
CA ALA A 55 -22.14 2.19 0.36
C ALA A 55 -21.44 2.20 -1.02
N GLY A 56 -21.71 1.17 -1.85
CA GLY A 56 -21.25 1.12 -3.24
C GLY A 56 -21.76 2.29 -4.08
N MET A 57 -23.05 2.62 -3.97
CA MET A 57 -23.64 3.76 -4.68
C MET A 57 -23.11 5.11 -4.17
N ALA A 58 -22.95 5.26 -2.85
CA ALA A 58 -22.40 6.47 -2.26
C ALA A 58 -20.98 6.78 -2.76
N ARG A 59 -20.14 5.77 -2.93
CA ARG A 59 -18.79 5.92 -3.52
C ARG A 59 -18.81 6.42 -4.96
N LYS A 60 -19.81 6.01 -5.75
CA LYS A 60 -20.00 6.53 -7.11
C LYS A 60 -20.38 8.00 -7.10
N VAL A 61 -21.26 8.42 -6.17
CA VAL A 61 -21.60 9.84 -5.98
C VAL A 61 -20.37 10.64 -5.57
N LEU A 62 -19.58 10.13 -4.62
CA LEU A 62 -18.34 10.79 -4.19
C LEU A 62 -17.29 10.89 -5.30
N ALA A 63 -17.25 9.94 -6.23
CA ALA A 63 -16.33 9.99 -7.37
C ALA A 63 -16.67 11.11 -8.37
N LEU A 64 -17.87 11.69 -8.31
CA LEU A 64 -18.26 12.87 -9.10
C LEU A 64 -17.82 14.19 -8.43
N ASP A 65 -17.36 14.13 -7.17
CA ASP A 65 -16.85 15.29 -6.45
C ASP A 65 -15.47 15.69 -6.99
N PRO A 66 -15.19 16.99 -7.18
CA PRO A 66 -13.89 17.43 -7.70
C PRO A 66 -12.73 16.91 -6.84
N PRO A 67 -11.62 16.47 -7.48
CA PRO A 67 -10.47 15.96 -6.74
C PRO A 67 -9.93 17.06 -5.83
N GLN A 68 -9.91 16.76 -4.53
CA GLN A 68 -9.25 17.63 -3.54
C GLN A 68 -7.76 17.73 -3.87
N PRO A 69 -7.14 18.91 -3.70
CA PRO A 69 -5.71 19.04 -3.87
C PRO A 69 -5.03 18.04 -2.92
N LYS A 70 -4.40 17.01 -3.49
CA LYS A 70 -3.55 16.11 -2.71
C LYS A 70 -2.45 16.97 -2.07
N PRO A 71 -2.09 16.72 -0.80
CA PRO A 71 -0.94 17.39 -0.22
C PRO A 71 0.26 17.13 -1.14
N ALA A 72 0.81 18.21 -1.69
CA ALA A 72 1.82 18.16 -2.74
C ALA A 72 3.17 17.59 -2.26
N SER A 73 3.32 17.36 -0.96
CA SER A 73 4.53 16.83 -0.36
C SER A 73 4.16 15.99 0.87
N PRO A 74 4.78 14.82 1.07
CA PRO A 74 4.67 14.12 2.33
C PRO A 74 5.16 15.02 3.47
N PRO A 75 4.56 14.92 4.66
CA PRO A 75 4.99 15.73 5.79
C PRO A 75 6.49 15.52 6.07
N GLY A 76 7.20 16.60 6.41
CA GLY A 76 8.67 16.65 6.45
C GLY A 76 9.35 15.58 7.31
N PHE A 77 8.65 15.02 8.31
CA PHE A 77 9.15 13.90 9.12
C PHE A 77 9.41 12.63 8.28
N ILE A 78 8.72 12.45 7.16
CA ILE A 78 8.92 11.32 6.25
C ILE A 78 10.25 11.48 5.52
N HIS A 79 10.56 12.70 5.04
CA HIS A 79 11.86 13.00 4.44
C HIS A 79 13.00 12.79 5.43
N GLU A 80 12.85 13.28 6.66
CA GLU A 80 13.84 13.09 7.72
C GLU A 80 14.05 11.60 8.07
N ALA A 81 13.00 10.79 8.02
CA ALA A 81 13.11 9.35 8.22
C ALA A 81 13.88 8.65 7.09
N PHE A 82 13.68 9.06 5.83
CA PHE A 82 14.45 8.56 4.69
C PHE A 82 15.92 8.99 4.76
N ASP A 83 16.19 10.25 5.09
CA ASP A 83 17.56 10.75 5.26
C ASP A 83 18.31 9.98 6.37
N ARG A 84 17.63 9.69 7.49
CA ARG A 84 18.19 8.89 8.58
C ARG A 84 18.45 7.45 8.15
N LEU A 85 17.56 6.86 7.36
CA LEU A 85 17.72 5.52 6.82
C LEU A 85 18.90 5.43 5.84
N ASP A 86 19.04 6.41 4.95
CA ASP A 86 20.16 6.50 4.02
C ASP A 86 21.49 6.67 4.76
N ALA A 87 21.53 7.54 5.78
CA ALA A 87 22.71 7.69 6.63
C ALA A 87 23.08 6.40 7.38
N ALA A 88 22.09 5.65 7.87
CA ALA A 88 22.31 4.37 8.53
C ALA A 88 22.81 3.27 7.59
N THR A 89 22.39 3.31 6.32
CA THR A 89 22.67 2.26 5.32
C THR A 89 23.93 2.55 4.48
N ALA A 90 24.31 3.82 4.34
CA ALA A 90 25.54 4.26 3.67
C ALA A 90 26.82 3.49 4.06
N PRO A 91 27.13 3.24 5.35
CA PRO A 91 28.33 2.49 5.71
C PRO A 91 28.27 1.01 5.28
N ILE A 92 27.09 0.41 5.26
CA ILE A 92 26.88 -0.98 4.82
C ILE A 92 27.13 -1.09 3.31
N LEU A 93 26.58 -0.16 2.54
CA LEU A 93 26.80 -0.08 1.09
C LEU A 93 28.26 0.21 0.75
N ALA A 94 28.91 1.10 1.49
CA ALA A 94 30.33 1.39 1.32
C ALA A 94 31.22 0.17 1.65
N ALA A 95 30.86 -0.62 2.66
CA ALA A 95 31.56 -1.85 2.98
C ALA A 95 31.36 -2.94 1.90
N ALA A 96 30.16 -3.06 1.36
CA ALA A 96 29.86 -3.96 0.24
C ALA A 96 30.68 -3.59 -1.01
N ALA A 97 30.70 -2.31 -1.40
CA ALA A 97 31.47 -1.83 -2.54
C ALA A 97 32.99 -2.06 -2.38
N ARG A 98 33.53 -1.92 -1.17
CA ARG A 98 34.94 -2.24 -0.87
C ARG A 98 35.23 -3.73 -1.01
N LYS A 99 34.29 -4.58 -0.60
CA LYS A 99 34.40 -6.04 -0.72
C LYS A 99 34.38 -6.47 -2.19
N ASP A 100 33.48 -5.90 -2.99
CA ASP A 100 33.40 -6.19 -4.42
C ASP A 100 34.69 -5.75 -5.15
N ALA A 101 35.21 -4.56 -4.85
CA ALA A 101 36.48 -4.09 -5.40
C ALA A 101 37.69 -4.96 -5.00
N ALA A 102 37.66 -5.57 -3.81
CA ALA A 102 38.69 -6.50 -3.35
C ALA A 102 38.61 -7.88 -4.04
N GLU A 103 37.41 -8.32 -4.46
CA GLU A 103 37.22 -9.53 -5.25
C GLU A 103 37.69 -9.33 -6.71
N ASP A 104 37.43 -8.17 -7.30
CA ASP A 104 37.89 -7.83 -8.66
C ASP A 104 39.41 -7.73 -8.80
N GLY A 105 40.11 -7.43 -7.69
CA GLY A 105 41.57 -7.38 -7.64
C GLY A 105 42.26 -8.75 -7.54
N LYS A 106 41.50 -9.85 -7.35
CA LYS A 106 42.10 -11.20 -7.28
C LYS A 106 42.46 -11.69 -8.68
N PRO A 107 43.67 -12.24 -8.89
CA PRO A 107 44.02 -12.81 -10.18
C PRO A 107 43.04 -13.93 -10.52
N ALA A 108 42.46 -13.87 -11.72
CA ALA A 108 41.51 -14.89 -12.19
C ALA A 108 42.15 -16.27 -12.02
N ALA A 109 41.46 -17.18 -11.32
CA ALA A 109 41.93 -18.54 -11.10
C ALA A 109 42.38 -19.15 -12.43
N ALA A 110 43.54 -19.83 -12.45
CA ALA A 110 44.16 -20.33 -13.69
C ALA A 110 43.20 -21.16 -14.56
N GLN A 111 42.24 -21.85 -13.94
CA GLN A 111 41.16 -22.58 -14.60
C GLN A 111 40.22 -21.68 -15.42
N ALA A 112 39.87 -20.49 -14.92
CA ALA A 112 39.02 -19.53 -15.63
C ALA A 112 39.75 -18.92 -16.84
N VAL A 113 41.06 -18.71 -16.73
CA VAL A 113 41.90 -18.25 -17.85
C VAL A 113 41.99 -19.34 -18.94
N ALA A 114 42.21 -20.60 -18.55
CA ALA A 114 42.25 -21.73 -19.45
C ALA A 114 40.90 -21.97 -20.17
N MET A 115 39.78 -21.90 -19.44
CA MET A 115 38.43 -22.05 -20.01
C MET A 115 38.11 -20.95 -21.02
N ARG A 116 38.45 -19.68 -20.73
CA ARG A 116 38.25 -18.55 -21.65
C ARG A 116 39.09 -18.69 -22.93
N ALA A 117 40.32 -19.16 -22.81
CA ALA A 117 41.18 -19.43 -23.97
C ALA A 117 40.59 -20.54 -24.87
N ALA A 118 40.08 -21.61 -24.27
CA ALA A 118 39.43 -22.70 -24.99
C ALA A 118 38.15 -22.24 -25.73
N LEU A 119 37.28 -21.48 -25.07
CA LEU A 119 36.06 -20.95 -25.67
C LEU A 119 36.35 -19.96 -26.82
N ARG A 120 37.39 -19.14 -26.69
CA ARG A 120 37.83 -18.22 -27.75
C ARG A 120 38.36 -18.95 -28.98
N LYS A 121 38.98 -20.12 -28.78
CA LYS A 121 39.41 -21.01 -29.86
C LYS A 121 38.21 -21.68 -30.56
N MET A 122 37.15 -22.02 -29.82
CA MET A 122 35.92 -22.59 -30.39
C MET A 122 35.07 -21.58 -31.17
N LYS A 123 35.11 -20.28 -30.83
CA LYS A 123 34.42 -19.21 -31.57
C LYS A 123 35.13 -18.74 -32.87
N ARG A 124 36.24 -19.39 -33.27
CA ARG A 124 36.98 -19.10 -34.51
C ARG A 124 36.68 -20.09 -35.66
N ARG A 125 35.57 -20.83 -35.59
CA ARG A 125 35.00 -21.56 -36.72
C ARG A 125 33.70 -20.92 -37.15
#